data_AF-K1ZDG9-F1
#
_entry.id   AF-K1ZDG9-F1
#
_cell.length_a   1.000
_cell.length_b   1.000
_cell.length_c   1.000
_cell.angle_alpha   90.00
_cell.angle_beta   90.00
_cell.angle_gamma   90.00
#
_symmetry.space_group_name_H-M   'P 1'
#
loop_
_entity.id
_entity.type
_entity.pdbx_description
1 polymer ?
#
loop_
_entity_poly.entity_id
_entity_poly.type
_entity_poly.pdbx_seq_one_letter_code
_entity_poly.pdbx_strand_id
1 'polypeptide(L)'
;MLYSYRKATPENPHPGRRIPRYLKTIPTLVSALGLGILAGVSYPVVSYQLKDVKLFGSGDSGLLSPVFYQSKADDNNPVLINGLDYTKASSWFPGSVQNEFFTSKKNPDDDSPDTYTLSIPSLGIFDAVVALGDEDLTKQLVQYPETALPGQIGSPVIFGHSTLPQFFDPKKYT
;
A
#
# COMPACT_ATOMS: atom_id res chain seq x y z
N MET A 1 -49.59 56.91 27.31
CA MET A 1 -48.80 55.65 27.23
C MET A 1 -49.77 54.51 27.00
N LEU A 2 -49.77 53.86 25.84
CA LEU A 2 -50.94 53.10 25.35
C LEU A 2 -50.80 51.57 25.32
N TYR A 3 -49.85 50.97 26.06
CA TYR A 3 -49.78 49.51 26.20
C TYR A 3 -49.31 49.12 27.61
N SER A 4 -50.04 48.20 28.25
CA SER A 4 -49.63 47.54 29.50
C SER A 4 -49.56 46.03 29.26
N TYR A 5 -48.44 45.41 29.62
CA TYR A 5 -48.29 43.96 29.57
C TYR A 5 -49.22 43.30 30.60
N ARG A 6 -50.06 42.35 30.16
CA ARG A 6 -50.85 41.49 31.05
C ARG A 6 -50.39 40.05 30.94
N LYS A 7 -50.01 39.46 32.07
CA LYS A 7 -49.62 38.06 32.20
C LYS A 7 -50.86 37.17 32.08
N ALA A 8 -50.74 36.02 31.42
CA ALA A 8 -51.84 35.08 31.27
C ALA A 8 -52.33 34.59 32.64
N THR A 9 -53.64 34.68 32.88
CA THR A 9 -54.34 34.20 34.07
C THR A 9 -55.21 32.99 33.71
N PRO A 10 -55.69 32.20 34.69
CA PRO A 10 -56.59 31.07 34.43
C PRO A 10 -57.85 31.46 33.65
N GLU A 11 -58.31 32.70 33.81
CA GLU A 11 -59.50 33.26 33.14
C GLU A 11 -59.24 33.75 31.72
N ASN A 12 -57.97 33.96 31.32
CA ASN A 12 -57.59 34.35 29.97
C ASN A 12 -56.29 33.65 29.53
N PRO A 13 -56.35 32.33 29.25
CA PRO A 13 -55.18 31.56 28.86
C PRO A 13 -54.64 32.06 27.51
N HIS A 14 -53.31 32.14 27.38
CA HIS A 14 -52.66 32.48 26.13
C HIS A 14 -53.15 31.52 25.02
N PRO A 15 -53.53 32.00 23.82
CA PRO A 15 -53.86 31.11 22.71
C PRO A 15 -52.63 30.24 22.42
N GLY A 16 -52.70 28.97 22.82
CA GLY A 16 -51.62 28.01 22.64
C GLY A 16 -51.35 27.86 21.14
N ARG A 17 -50.10 28.04 20.72
CA ARG A 17 -49.71 27.89 19.32
C ARG A 17 -49.99 26.45 18.88
N ARG A 18 -51.05 26.23 18.10
CA ARG A 18 -51.37 24.93 17.51
C ARG A 18 -50.40 24.64 16.37
N ILE A 19 -49.34 23.91 16.67
CA ILE A 19 -48.40 23.42 15.64
C ILE A 19 -49.13 22.32 14.85
N PRO A 20 -49.26 22.46 13.52
CA PRO A 20 -49.99 21.48 12.71
C PRO A 20 -49.24 20.15 12.70
N ARG A 21 -49.98 19.03 12.56
CA ARG A 21 -49.43 17.67 12.71
C ARG A 21 -48.27 17.38 11.76
N TYR A 22 -48.30 17.90 10.52
CA TYR A 22 -47.23 17.69 9.54
C TYR A 22 -45.90 18.35 9.94
N LEU A 23 -45.91 19.45 10.70
CA LEU A 23 -44.66 20.07 11.17
C LEU A 23 -43.97 19.21 12.25
N LYS A 24 -44.74 18.37 12.96
CA LYS A 24 -44.21 17.49 14.01
C LYS A 24 -43.52 16.25 13.44
N THR A 25 -43.82 15.87 12.20
CA THR A 25 -43.25 14.68 11.52
C THR A 25 -42.00 15.00 10.68
N ILE A 26 -41.69 16.28 10.44
CA ILE A 26 -40.50 16.69 9.68
C ILE A 26 -39.20 16.24 10.37
N PRO A 27 -38.98 16.47 11.68
CA PRO A 27 -37.72 16.09 12.32
C PRO A 27 -37.47 14.59 12.28
N THR A 28 -38.51 13.77 12.48
CA THR A 28 -38.40 12.31 12.42
C THR A 28 -38.02 11.82 11.02
N LEU A 29 -38.55 12.47 9.97
CA LEU A 29 -38.24 12.11 8.58
C LEU A 29 -36.79 12.48 8.24
N VAL A 30 -36.34 13.66 8.64
CA VAL A 30 -34.95 14.11 8.45
C VAL A 30 -33.96 13.23 9.22
N SER A 31 -34.27 12.86 10.47
CA SER A 31 -33.44 11.95 11.26
C SER A 31 -33.37 10.55 10.63
N ALA A 32 -34.49 10.01 10.13
CA ALA A 32 -34.51 8.72 9.46
C ALA A 32 -33.68 8.73 8.16
N LEU A 33 -33.77 9.80 7.38
CA LEU A 33 -32.97 9.99 6.17
C LEU A 33 -31.47 10.03 6.50
N GLY A 34 -31.08 10.80 7.52
CA GLY A 34 -29.69 10.89 7.95
C GLY A 34 -29.12 9.55 8.41
N LEU A 35 -29.91 8.77 9.16
CA LEU A 35 -29.51 7.44 9.60
C LEU A 35 -29.35 6.47 8.42
N GLY A 36 -30.21 6.59 7.40
CA GLY A 36 -30.11 5.81 6.17
C GLY A 36 -28.82 6.09 5.39
N ILE A 37 -28.39 7.35 5.31
CA ILE A 37 -27.12 7.74 4.66
C ILE A 37 -25.94 7.17 5.45
N LEU A 38 -25.94 7.31 6.78
CA LEU A 38 -24.88 6.74 7.63
C LEU A 38 -24.79 5.22 7.49
N ALA A 39 -25.94 4.52 7.48
CA ALA A 39 -26.00 3.09 7.25
C ALA A 39 -25.47 2.72 5.85
N GLY A 40 -25.82 3.47 4.81
CA GLY A 40 -25.34 3.23 3.44
C GLY A 40 -23.82 3.36 3.29
N VAL A 41 -23.20 4.35 3.96
CA VAL A 41 -21.74 4.55 3.93
C VAL A 41 -21.01 3.54 4.82
N SER A 42 -21.56 3.20 5.98
CA SER A 42 -20.95 2.25 6.91
C SER A 42 -21.12 0.78 6.47
N TYR A 43 -22.19 0.46 5.73
CA TYR A 43 -22.48 -0.90 5.27
C TYR A 43 -21.32 -1.56 4.53
N PRO A 44 -20.70 -0.97 3.48
CA PRO A 44 -19.59 -1.63 2.80
C PRO A 44 -18.43 -1.91 3.75
N VAL A 45 -18.01 -0.94 4.56
CA VAL A 45 -16.88 -1.07 5.50
C VAL A 45 -17.12 -2.19 6.51
N VAL A 46 -18.30 -2.20 7.16
CA VAL A 46 -18.66 -3.22 8.15
C VAL A 46 -18.86 -4.58 7.48
N SER A 47 -19.41 -4.63 6.26
CA SER A 47 -19.63 -5.89 5.53
C SER A 47 -18.34 -6.61 5.18
N TYR A 48 -17.27 -5.86 4.85
CA TYR A 48 -15.96 -6.45 4.59
C TYR A 48 -15.32 -6.93 5.90
N GLN A 49 -15.37 -6.12 6.95
CA GLN A 49 -14.79 -6.51 8.25
C GLN A 49 -15.47 -7.75 8.84
N LEU A 50 -16.81 -7.88 8.73
CA LEU A 50 -17.53 -9.05 9.23
C LEU A 50 -17.30 -10.31 8.38
N LYS A 51 -17.02 -10.18 7.07
CA LYS A 51 -16.65 -11.33 6.24
C LYS A 51 -15.29 -11.93 6.64
N ASP A 52 -14.39 -11.10 7.15
CA ASP A 52 -13.06 -11.53 7.58
C ASP A 52 -13.05 -12.07 9.03
N VAL A 53 -14.09 -11.78 9.83
CA VAL A 53 -14.24 -12.28 11.20
C VAL A 53 -14.73 -13.74 11.17
N LYS A 54 -13.78 -14.66 11.06
CA LYS A 54 -14.00 -16.12 11.23
C LYS A 54 -14.27 -16.46 12.70
N LEU A 55 -15.49 -16.23 13.18
CA LEU A 55 -15.82 -16.52 14.58
C LEU A 55 -16.01 -18.03 14.87
N PHE A 56 -16.30 -18.85 13.86
CA PHE A 56 -16.39 -20.32 13.99
C PHE A 56 -16.00 -20.99 12.69
N GLY A 57 -14.94 -21.81 12.72
CA GLY A 57 -14.63 -22.75 11.63
C GLY A 57 -13.28 -22.52 10.97
N SER A 58 -12.32 -23.35 11.39
CA SER A 58 -11.09 -23.65 10.68
C SER A 58 -11.40 -24.08 9.24
N GLY A 59 -10.82 -23.36 8.29
CA GLY A 59 -10.97 -23.63 6.87
C GLY A 59 -10.31 -22.50 6.11
N ASP A 60 -9.16 -22.80 5.50
CA ASP A 60 -8.46 -21.94 4.56
C ASP A 60 -9.39 -21.61 3.40
N SER A 61 -10.13 -20.51 3.56
CA SER A 61 -10.61 -19.73 2.44
C SER A 61 -9.35 -19.36 1.66
N GLY A 62 -9.19 -19.94 0.46
CA GLY A 62 -8.16 -19.64 -0.53
C GLY A 62 -8.22 -18.19 -1.02
N LEU A 63 -8.16 -17.25 -0.06
CA LEU A 63 -7.75 -15.90 -0.26
C LEU A 63 -6.26 -16.01 -0.50
N LEU A 64 -5.87 -15.82 -1.76
CA LEU A 64 -4.50 -15.51 -2.12
C LEU A 64 -4.13 -14.29 -1.28
N SER A 65 -3.40 -14.51 -0.19
CA SER A 65 -2.79 -13.40 0.52
C SER A 65 -1.86 -12.71 -0.47
N PRO A 66 -1.76 -11.37 -0.46
CA PRO A 66 -0.73 -10.68 -1.24
C PRO A 66 0.70 -11.04 -0.80
N VAL A 67 0.84 -11.85 0.27
CA VAL A 67 2.09 -12.49 0.66
C VAL A 67 2.44 -13.54 -0.40
N PHE A 68 3.57 -13.34 -1.06
CA PHE A 68 4.05 -14.18 -2.16
C PHE A 68 4.21 -15.63 -1.69
N TYR A 69 3.64 -16.54 -2.48
CA TYR A 69 3.93 -17.96 -2.38
C TYR A 69 5.15 -18.22 -3.25
N GLN A 70 6.23 -18.77 -2.69
CA GLN A 70 7.21 -19.40 -3.54
C GLN A 70 6.58 -20.72 -4.01
N SER A 71 6.11 -20.76 -5.26
CA SER A 71 5.79 -22.01 -5.92
C SER A 71 7.09 -22.74 -6.26
N LYS A 72 7.84 -23.17 -5.25
CA LYS A 72 8.61 -24.40 -5.44
C LYS A 72 7.55 -25.48 -5.51
N ALA A 73 7.43 -26.09 -6.68
CA ALA A 73 6.68 -27.33 -6.83
C ALA A 73 7.41 -28.39 -6.01
N ASP A 74 7.13 -28.41 -4.71
CA ASP A 74 7.27 -29.61 -3.89
C ASP A 74 5.88 -30.25 -3.85
N ASP A 75 5.84 -31.56 -4.09
CA ASP A 75 4.71 -32.28 -4.68
C ASP A 75 3.39 -32.23 -3.88
N ASN A 76 3.31 -31.56 -2.72
CA ASN A 76 2.14 -31.67 -1.87
C ASN A 76 1.58 -30.42 -1.21
N ASN A 77 2.24 -29.25 -1.06
CA ASN A 77 1.60 -28.03 -0.50
C ASN A 77 2.40 -26.73 -0.75
N PRO A 78 1.73 -25.57 -0.99
CA PRO A 78 2.41 -24.27 -1.03
C PRO A 78 2.97 -23.89 0.35
N VAL A 79 4.28 -23.62 0.41
CA VAL A 79 4.94 -23.14 1.64
C VAL A 79 4.83 -21.60 1.70
N LEU A 80 4.24 -21.09 2.78
CA LEU A 80 4.23 -19.67 3.09
C LEU A 80 5.63 -19.24 3.55
N ILE A 81 6.31 -18.41 2.76
CA ILE A 81 7.57 -17.80 3.19
C ILE A 81 7.26 -16.47 3.87
N ASN A 82 7.23 -16.51 5.20
CA ASN A 82 7.09 -15.31 6.01
C ASN A 82 8.47 -14.69 6.26
N GLY A 83 8.61 -13.38 6.04
CA GLY A 83 9.86 -12.64 6.32
C GLY A 83 10.85 -12.52 5.17
N LEU A 84 10.40 -12.58 3.91
CA LEU A 84 11.25 -12.21 2.77
C LEU A 84 11.64 -10.73 2.84
N ASP A 85 12.93 -10.48 2.65
CA ASP A 85 13.47 -9.13 2.60
C ASP A 85 13.44 -8.61 1.16
N TYR A 86 12.46 -7.77 0.84
CA TYR A 86 12.26 -7.21 -0.51
C TYR A 86 13.30 -6.16 -0.88
N THR A 87 14.18 -5.78 0.04
CA THR A 87 15.35 -4.94 -0.30
C THR A 87 16.40 -5.71 -1.08
N LYS A 88 16.35 -7.06 -1.00
CA LYS A 88 17.24 -7.94 -1.73
C LYS A 88 16.65 -8.31 -3.08
N ALA A 89 17.40 -8.07 -4.15
CA ALA A 89 16.99 -8.40 -5.51
C ALA A 89 16.72 -9.90 -5.71
N SER A 90 17.44 -10.79 -5.00
CA SER A 90 17.23 -12.24 -5.01
C SER A 90 15.86 -12.68 -4.51
N SER A 91 15.21 -11.88 -3.65
CA SER A 91 13.87 -12.18 -3.14
C SER A 91 12.78 -12.03 -4.20
N TRP A 92 13.05 -11.35 -5.32
CA TRP A 92 12.07 -11.08 -6.37
C TRP A 92 11.94 -12.20 -7.41
N PHE A 93 12.89 -13.15 -7.44
CA PHE A 93 12.91 -14.26 -8.38
C PHE A 93 12.80 -15.62 -7.68
N PRO A 94 11.72 -15.90 -6.94
CA PRO A 94 11.62 -17.12 -6.14
C PRO A 94 11.66 -18.38 -7.02
N GLY A 95 12.66 -19.23 -6.79
CA GLY A 95 12.75 -20.56 -7.41
C GLY A 95 13.52 -20.60 -8.74
N SER A 96 14.13 -19.48 -9.16
CA SER A 96 15.07 -19.50 -10.27
C SER A 96 16.48 -19.87 -9.81
N VAL A 97 17.25 -20.49 -10.71
CA VAL A 97 18.71 -20.63 -10.57
C VAL A 97 19.41 -19.26 -10.49
N GLN A 98 18.73 -18.17 -10.88
CA GLN A 98 19.31 -16.84 -10.90
C GLN A 98 19.58 -16.26 -9.51
N ASN A 99 18.87 -16.71 -8.48
CA ASN A 99 19.13 -16.29 -7.10
C ASN A 99 20.50 -16.74 -6.59
N GLU A 100 21.01 -17.87 -7.12
CA GLU A 100 22.34 -18.35 -6.78
C GLU A 100 23.41 -17.39 -7.31
N PHE A 101 23.17 -16.71 -8.44
CA PHE A 101 24.12 -15.75 -9.00
C PHE A 101 24.22 -14.44 -8.20
N PHE A 102 23.14 -14.01 -7.55
CA PHE A 102 23.19 -12.87 -6.62
C PHE A 102 23.95 -13.20 -5.32
N THR A 103 23.91 -14.45 -4.87
CA THR A 103 24.58 -14.89 -3.64
C THR A 103 26.02 -15.35 -3.89
N SER A 104 26.31 -15.86 -5.07
CA SER A 104 27.68 -16.11 -5.52
C SER A 104 28.31 -14.79 -5.93
N LYS A 105 29.18 -14.22 -5.08
CA LYS A 105 29.99 -13.01 -5.38
C LYS A 105 31.03 -13.23 -6.49
N LYS A 106 30.76 -14.13 -7.44
CA LYS A 106 31.69 -14.47 -8.51
C LYS A 106 31.37 -13.54 -9.68
N ASN A 107 32.25 -12.57 -9.91
CA ASN A 107 32.15 -11.73 -11.08
C ASN A 107 32.19 -12.62 -12.35
N PRO A 108 31.39 -12.29 -13.38
CA PRO A 108 31.32 -13.08 -14.61
C PRO A 108 32.69 -13.16 -15.32
N ASP A 109 33.52 -12.14 -15.16
CA ASP A 109 34.91 -12.09 -15.62
C ASP A 109 35.86 -11.75 -14.45
N ASP A 110 36.95 -12.50 -14.28
CA ASP A 110 37.95 -12.33 -13.20
C ASP A 110 38.65 -10.96 -13.22
N ASP A 111 38.49 -10.21 -14.32
CA ASP A 111 39.10 -8.90 -14.57
C ASP A 111 38.07 -7.74 -14.54
N SER A 112 36.80 -8.04 -14.22
CA SER A 112 35.75 -7.02 -14.16
C SER A 112 35.70 -6.34 -12.79
N PRO A 113 35.49 -5.00 -12.74
CA PRO A 113 35.44 -4.27 -11.48
C PRO A 113 34.18 -4.62 -10.70
N ASP A 114 34.25 -4.60 -9.36
CA ASP A 114 33.12 -4.92 -8.48
C ASP A 114 31.97 -3.89 -8.60
N THR A 115 32.28 -2.65 -9.02
CA THR A 115 31.33 -1.55 -9.14
C THR A 115 31.66 -0.64 -10.32
N TYR A 116 30.65 0.02 -10.89
CA TYR A 116 30.80 1.14 -11.83
C TYR A 116 29.82 2.28 -11.51
N THR A 117 30.00 3.43 -12.15
CA THR A 117 29.14 4.60 -11.95
C THR A 117 28.21 4.85 -13.13
N LEU A 118 26.98 5.26 -12.85
CA LEU A 118 25.95 5.61 -13.82
C LEU A 118 25.47 7.05 -13.61
N SER A 119 25.43 7.82 -14.70
CA SER A 119 24.92 9.20 -14.69
C SER A 119 23.75 9.32 -15.67
N ILE A 120 22.60 9.83 -15.19
CA ILE A 120 21.41 10.13 -15.98
C ILE A 120 21.04 11.60 -15.75
N PRO A 121 21.65 12.54 -16.52
CA PRO A 121 21.50 13.98 -16.27
C PRO A 121 20.06 14.48 -16.36
N SER A 122 19.23 13.89 -17.22
CA SER A 122 17.81 14.25 -17.37
C SER A 122 16.97 13.96 -16.13
N LEU A 123 17.44 13.05 -15.26
CA LEU A 123 16.82 12.71 -13.99
C LEU A 123 17.57 13.31 -12.79
N GLY A 124 18.64 14.08 -13.04
CA GLY A 124 19.50 14.63 -11.98
C GLY A 124 20.33 13.56 -11.26
N ILE A 125 20.52 12.38 -11.87
CA ILE A 125 21.32 11.28 -11.32
C ILE A 125 22.76 11.46 -11.81
N PHE A 126 23.71 11.53 -10.88
CA PHE A 126 25.12 11.72 -11.19
C PHE A 126 25.96 10.76 -10.36
N ASP A 127 26.86 10.04 -11.03
CA ASP A 127 27.84 9.14 -10.44
C ASP A 127 27.24 8.10 -9.48
N ALA A 128 26.03 7.60 -9.80
CA ALA A 128 25.36 6.59 -9.02
C ALA A 128 26.13 5.27 -9.08
N VAL A 129 26.49 4.72 -7.92
CA VAL A 129 27.25 3.46 -7.84
C VAL A 129 26.34 2.28 -8.16
N VAL A 130 26.80 1.41 -9.05
CA VAL A 130 26.17 0.15 -9.44
C VAL A 130 27.11 -1.01 -9.10
N ALA A 131 26.60 -2.01 -8.38
CA ALA A 131 27.35 -3.19 -7.96
C ALA A 131 27.01 -4.42 -8.81
N LEU A 132 28.02 -5.23 -9.17
CA LEU A 132 27.84 -6.43 -10.00
C LEU A 132 27.47 -7.70 -9.23
N GLY A 133 27.81 -7.78 -7.94
CA GLY A 133 27.67 -8.98 -7.12
C GLY A 133 27.08 -8.73 -5.74
N ASP A 134 26.31 -7.65 -5.61
CA ASP A 134 25.51 -7.35 -4.41
C ASP A 134 24.03 -7.61 -4.71
N GLU A 135 23.22 -7.79 -3.69
CA GLU A 135 21.78 -7.95 -3.81
C GLU A 135 21.01 -6.84 -3.10
N ASP A 136 21.68 -6.04 -2.27
CA ASP A 136 21.06 -5.07 -1.39
C ASP A 136 20.83 -3.71 -2.06
N LEU A 137 19.58 -3.46 -2.43
CA LEU A 137 19.14 -2.23 -3.09
C LEU A 137 19.04 -1.03 -2.15
N THR A 138 19.23 -1.22 -0.83
CA THR A 138 19.25 -0.14 0.16
C THR A 138 20.61 0.53 0.27
N LYS A 139 21.63 0.05 -0.44
CA LYS A 139 22.98 0.65 -0.42
C LYS A 139 23.32 1.36 -1.72
N GLN A 140 22.98 0.72 -2.83
CA GLN A 140 23.40 1.13 -4.17
C GLN A 140 22.54 0.45 -5.23
N LEU A 141 22.71 0.87 -6.48
CA LEU A 141 22.11 0.17 -7.61
C LEU A 141 22.77 -1.19 -7.76
N VAL A 142 22.01 -2.18 -8.20
CA VAL A 142 22.48 -3.56 -8.37
C VAL A 142 22.30 -3.96 -9.82
N GLN A 143 23.37 -4.42 -10.46
CA GLN A 143 23.26 -5.02 -11.79
C GLN A 143 22.65 -6.42 -11.67
N TYR A 144 21.75 -6.75 -12.60
CA TYR A 144 21.23 -8.11 -12.72
C TYR A 144 22.36 -9.05 -13.18
N PRO A 145 22.62 -10.15 -12.45
CA PRO A 145 23.66 -11.11 -12.82
C PRO A 145 23.46 -11.66 -14.24
N GLU A 146 24.55 -12.04 -14.89
CA GLU A 146 24.58 -12.58 -16.25
C GLU A 146 24.05 -11.63 -17.35
N THR A 147 23.86 -10.35 -17.05
CA THR A 147 23.60 -9.32 -18.08
C THR A 147 24.87 -8.67 -18.57
N ALA A 148 24.83 -8.18 -19.81
CA ALA A 148 25.99 -7.56 -20.43
C ALA A 148 26.44 -6.34 -19.63
N LEU A 149 27.75 -6.21 -19.41
CA LEU A 149 28.32 -5.02 -18.80
C LEU A 149 28.29 -3.83 -19.76
N PRO A 150 28.33 -2.58 -19.26
CA PRO A 150 28.54 -1.41 -20.10
C PRO A 150 29.77 -1.58 -21.00
N GLY A 151 29.57 -1.48 -22.32
CA GLY A 151 30.64 -1.69 -23.32
C GLY A 151 30.76 -3.12 -23.85
N GLN A 152 30.03 -4.10 -23.29
CA GLN A 152 29.91 -5.44 -23.84
C GLN A 152 28.71 -5.57 -24.78
N ILE A 153 28.71 -6.64 -25.57
CA ILE A 153 27.60 -6.97 -26.48
C ILE A 153 26.42 -7.49 -25.65
N GLY A 154 25.29 -6.78 -25.71
CA GLY A 154 24.04 -7.18 -25.07
C GLY A 154 23.33 -5.99 -24.44
N SER A 155 22.44 -6.24 -23.48
CA SER A 155 21.71 -5.21 -22.76
C SER A 155 21.97 -5.31 -21.25
N PRO A 156 22.55 -4.29 -20.63
CA PRO A 156 22.68 -4.24 -19.17
C PRO A 156 21.29 -4.09 -18.54
N VAL A 157 21.05 -4.78 -17.44
CA VAL A 157 19.84 -4.59 -16.63
C VAL A 157 20.28 -4.20 -15.22
N ILE A 158 19.74 -3.09 -14.73
CA ILE A 158 20.10 -2.50 -13.43
C ILE A 158 18.83 -2.32 -12.62
N PHE A 159 18.89 -2.72 -11.36
CA PHE A 159 17.84 -2.54 -10.36
C PHE A 159 18.20 -1.43 -9.38
N GLY A 160 17.18 -0.74 -8.90
CA GLY A 160 17.29 0.31 -7.92
C GLY A 160 16.00 0.47 -7.14
N HIS A 161 16.11 1.09 -5.96
CA HIS A 161 14.95 1.41 -5.15
C HIS A 161 14.21 2.64 -5.73
N SER A 162 12.89 2.54 -5.87
CA SER A 162 12.06 3.66 -6.32
C SER A 162 11.52 4.42 -5.12
N THR A 163 11.65 5.75 -5.12
CA THR A 163 11.07 6.63 -4.09
C THR A 163 10.19 7.68 -4.76
N LEU A 164 9.25 8.26 -4.00
CA LEU A 164 8.49 9.39 -4.52
C LEU A 164 9.45 10.54 -4.87
N PRO A 165 9.20 11.31 -5.93
CA PRO A 165 10.07 12.41 -6.34
C PRO A 165 10.36 13.42 -5.21
N GLN A 166 9.45 13.57 -4.25
CA GLN A 166 9.61 14.44 -3.08
C GLN A 166 10.63 13.92 -2.06
N PHE A 167 10.92 12.62 -2.07
CA PHE A 167 11.87 11.93 -1.20
C PHE A 167 13.12 11.46 -1.97
N PHE A 168 13.25 11.87 -3.23
CA PHE A 168 14.42 11.57 -4.04
C PHE A 168 15.59 12.46 -3.61
N ASP A 169 16.66 11.83 -3.13
CA ASP A 169 17.93 12.48 -2.87
C ASP A 169 18.95 12.01 -3.93
N PRO A 170 19.42 12.89 -4.83
CA PRO A 170 20.37 12.53 -5.87
C PRO A 170 21.76 12.16 -5.31
N LYS A 171 22.05 12.38 -4.03
CA LYS A 171 23.28 11.96 -3.36
C LYS A 171 23.08 10.70 -2.52
N LYS A 172 21.83 10.28 -2.35
CA LYS A 172 21.45 9.17 -1.49
C LYS A 172 20.34 8.38 -2.20
N TYR A 173 20.79 7.44 -3.04
CA TYR A 173 19.93 6.51 -3.79
C TYR A 173 19.34 5.40 -2.90
N THR A 174 19.23 5.64 -1.59
CA THR A 174 18.91 4.70 -0.51
C THR A 174 17.84 5.27 0.42
#